data_AF-A0A540X172-F1
#
_entry.id   AF-A0A540X172-F1
#
_cell.length_a   1.000
_cell.length_b   1.000
_cell.length_c   1.000
_cell.angle_alpha   90.00
_cell.angle_beta   90.00
_cell.angle_gamma   90.00
#
_symmetry.space_group_name_H-M   'P 1'
#
loop_
_entity.id
_entity.type
_entity.pdbx_description
1 polymer ?
#
loop_
_entity_poly.entity_id
_entity_poly.type
_entity_poly.pdbx_seq_one_letter_code
_entity_poly.pdbx_strand_id
1 'polypeptide(L)'
;MPPVSADAENPQASLTPRLEEILQSHPDRAFAGRLRKVYAAAAQAIGRLSDMDLVKYETPVVDSSPDLSLWEEMAPVIRDTVMDVNALLNVIREQFPAQPSAGLADILREVGGARFQDPATLLQDAMTQLAQGITQLGEAMRNPSVVSDRWTLLAEIQSFRARFREQVSNLVFETASTFGEVTRAQVVPGHEAEVKAAVTVRAITADLGRILTARHNKVREAEPEDVQWNAQQLQTEMDAFGRTAAYRNLRAQDKRHIVEMRAEVGRLAILPNPSRQDLLKVVSELDAFVRGLSAVNQRQVLIIHDREVWASCGVKLERALMLSDSDAPASARLLAEAAVSAQSLYGRASDMDAFLRKARKQPLAQLVGPELRATIEVFQGLLAQLDVM
;
A
#
# COMPACT_ATOMS: atom_id res chain seq x y z
N MET A 1 0.84 -35.80 8.92
CA MET A 1 1.42 -34.44 8.83
C MET A 1 2.31 -34.25 10.03
N PRO A 2 3.60 -33.92 9.86
CA PRO A 2 4.45 -33.58 10.99
C PRO A 2 3.96 -32.24 11.59
N PRO A 3 4.09 -32.04 12.91
CA PRO A 3 3.75 -30.77 13.54
C PRO A 3 4.72 -29.70 13.03
N VAL A 4 4.16 -28.60 12.51
CA VAL A 4 4.92 -27.40 12.17
C VAL A 4 5.36 -26.78 13.49
N SER A 5 6.67 -26.76 13.73
CA SER A 5 7.29 -26.21 14.94
C SER A 5 6.86 -24.75 15.14
N ALA A 6 6.46 -24.41 16.37
CA ALA A 6 6.02 -23.09 16.81
C ALA A 6 7.12 -22.00 16.77
N ASP A 7 8.32 -22.32 16.29
CA ASP A 7 9.47 -21.41 16.20
C ASP A 7 9.51 -20.62 14.87
N ALA A 8 8.51 -20.77 14.00
CA ALA A 8 8.40 -20.04 12.73
C ALA A 8 7.57 -18.74 12.80
N GLU A 9 7.04 -18.36 13.97
CA GLU A 9 5.96 -17.36 14.09
C GLU A 9 6.34 -15.96 14.61
N ASN A 10 7.62 -15.64 14.77
CA ASN A 10 8.06 -14.24 14.95
C ASN A 10 9.42 -14.03 14.28
N PRO A 11 9.50 -13.51 13.05
CA PRO A 11 10.73 -12.88 12.62
C PRO A 11 11.02 -11.77 13.64
N GLN A 12 12.07 -11.93 14.44
CA GLN A 12 12.57 -10.83 15.27
C GLN A 12 12.71 -9.63 14.33
N ALA A 13 11.92 -8.58 14.55
CA ALA A 13 11.89 -7.43 13.67
C ALA A 13 13.26 -6.75 13.75
N SER A 14 14.14 -7.11 12.83
CA SER A 14 15.49 -6.58 12.74
C SER A 14 15.43 -5.16 12.22
N LEU A 15 16.28 -4.31 12.79
CA LEU A 15 16.47 -2.96 12.26
C LEU A 15 17.05 -3.04 10.85
N THR A 16 16.77 -2.03 10.03
CA THR A 16 17.43 -1.94 8.73
C THR A 16 18.94 -1.73 8.92
N PRO A 17 19.79 -2.22 8.00
CA PRO A 17 21.24 -2.05 8.13
C PRO A 17 21.66 -0.59 8.30
N ARG A 18 21.00 0.32 7.58
CA ARG A 18 21.30 1.75 7.66
C ARG A 18 20.95 2.36 9.01
N LEU A 19 19.82 1.96 9.63
CA LEU A 19 19.52 2.39 11.00
C LEU A 19 20.59 1.92 11.98
N GLU A 20 21.09 0.69 11.83
CA GLU A 20 22.14 0.18 12.70
C GLU A 20 23.44 0.96 12.54
N GLU A 21 23.86 1.28 11.32
CA GLU A 21 25.02 2.12 11.03
C GLU A 21 24.92 3.51 11.67
N ILE A 22 23.76 4.16 11.57
CA ILE A 22 23.50 5.47 12.17
C ILE A 22 23.66 5.40 13.69
N LEU A 23 23.06 4.39 14.32
CA LEU A 23 23.16 4.20 15.77
C LEU A 23 24.59 3.84 16.22
N GLN A 24 25.33 3.09 15.41
CA GLN A 24 26.71 2.70 15.70
C GLN A 24 27.71 3.85 15.50
N SER A 25 27.41 4.83 14.67
CA SER A 25 28.26 6.01 14.45
C SER A 25 28.00 7.14 15.45
N HIS A 26 26.93 7.05 16.25
CA HIS A 26 26.57 8.08 17.21
C HIS A 26 27.59 8.19 18.37
N PRO A 27 28.01 9.42 18.75
CA PRO A 27 29.02 9.63 19.80
C PRO A 27 28.52 9.22 21.19
N ASP A 28 27.27 9.52 21.53
CA ASP A 28 26.64 9.06 22.78
C ASP A 28 26.07 7.64 22.60
N ARG A 29 26.80 6.66 23.15
CA ARG A 29 26.43 5.24 23.12
C ARG A 29 25.21 4.91 23.97
N ALA A 30 25.01 5.62 25.08
CA ALA A 30 23.86 5.38 25.95
C ALA A 30 22.57 5.87 25.28
N PHE A 31 22.60 7.08 24.70
CA PHE A 31 21.50 7.61 23.91
C PHE A 31 21.17 6.72 22.71
N ALA A 32 22.17 6.32 21.92
CA ALA A 32 21.98 5.42 20.79
C ALA A 32 21.40 4.06 21.21
N GLY A 33 21.83 3.51 22.35
CA GLY A 33 21.27 2.28 22.91
C GLY A 33 19.79 2.39 23.27
N ARG A 34 19.36 3.54 23.81
CA ARG A 34 17.94 3.83 24.10
C ARG A 34 17.12 3.94 22.81
N LEU A 35 17.63 4.67 21.82
CA LEU A 35 16.97 4.83 20.53
C LEU A 35 16.87 3.50 19.76
N ARG A 36 17.90 2.63 19.84
CA ARG A 36 17.88 1.28 19.27
C ARG A 36 16.70 0.45 19.79
N LYS A 37 16.43 0.51 21.11
CA LYS A 37 15.30 -0.20 21.72
C LYS A 37 13.96 0.33 21.21
N VAL A 38 13.82 1.65 21.09
CA VAL A 38 12.62 2.28 20.52
C VAL A 38 12.40 1.84 19.07
N TYR A 39 13.44 1.87 18.23
CA TYR A 39 13.31 1.43 16.83
C TYR A 39 12.99 -0.05 16.70
N ALA A 40 13.54 -0.90 17.57
CA ALA A 40 13.22 -2.32 17.57
C ALA A 40 11.74 -2.56 17.93
N ALA A 41 11.25 -1.86 18.96
CA ALA A 41 9.83 -1.89 19.33
C ALA A 41 8.94 -1.32 18.21
N ALA A 42 9.37 -0.27 17.52
CA ALA A 42 8.67 0.30 16.38
C ALA A 42 8.59 -0.68 15.19
N ALA A 43 9.70 -1.34 14.86
CA ALA A 43 9.76 -2.38 13.82
C ALA A 43 8.81 -3.54 14.13
N GLN A 44 8.78 -3.97 15.39
CA GLN A 44 7.88 -5.01 15.87
C GLN A 44 6.41 -4.57 15.78
N ALA A 45 6.09 -3.35 16.20
CA ALA A 45 4.74 -2.80 16.13
C ALA A 45 4.26 -2.68 14.67
N ILE A 46 5.10 -2.18 13.76
CA ILE A 46 4.80 -2.14 12.31
C ILE A 46 4.53 -3.54 11.78
N GLY A 47 5.37 -4.52 12.13
CA GLY A 47 5.23 -5.91 11.70
C GLY A 47 3.92 -6.55 12.16
N ARG A 48 3.55 -6.38 13.42
CA ARG A 48 2.31 -6.96 13.99
C ARG A 48 1.03 -6.28 13.50
N LEU A 49 1.12 -4.98 13.23
CA LEU A 49 0.00 -4.18 12.73
C LEU A 49 -0.11 -4.19 11.21
N SER A 50 0.74 -4.95 10.52
CA SER A 50 0.65 -5.21 9.07
C SER A 50 -0.71 -5.79 8.67
N ASP A 51 -0.97 -5.86 7.36
CA ASP A 51 -2.33 -5.98 6.82
C ASP A 51 -3.13 -7.12 7.46
N MET A 52 -4.22 -6.74 8.13
CA MET A 52 -5.17 -7.67 8.72
C MET A 52 -5.89 -8.39 7.59
N ASP A 53 -5.84 -9.72 7.58
CA ASP A 53 -6.64 -10.49 6.64
C ASP A 53 -8.11 -10.40 7.03
N LEU A 54 -8.78 -9.42 6.41
CA LEU A 54 -10.19 -9.14 6.57
C LEU A 54 -11.07 -10.18 5.87
N VAL A 55 -10.51 -11.00 4.98
CA VAL A 55 -11.29 -11.91 4.11
C VAL A 55 -12.09 -12.92 4.93
N LYS A 56 -11.56 -13.39 6.07
CA LYS A 56 -12.28 -14.32 6.96
C LYS A 56 -13.50 -13.72 7.65
N TYR A 57 -13.61 -12.39 7.69
CA TYR A 57 -14.74 -11.67 8.28
C TYR A 57 -15.75 -11.20 7.21
N GLU A 58 -15.46 -11.45 5.93
CA GLU A 58 -16.37 -11.15 4.83
C GLU A 58 -17.46 -12.22 4.79
N THR A 59 -18.70 -11.82 5.07
CA THR A 59 -19.88 -12.67 4.93
C THR A 59 -20.73 -12.13 3.79
N PRO A 60 -21.18 -12.99 2.86
CA PRO A 60 -22.00 -12.58 1.71
C PRO A 60 -23.42 -12.18 2.12
N VAL A 61 -23.83 -12.53 3.34
CA VAL A 61 -25.13 -12.17 3.89
C VAL A 61 -25.01 -10.81 4.55
N VAL A 62 -25.51 -9.78 3.86
CA VAL A 62 -25.80 -8.47 4.44
C VAL A 62 -27.09 -8.62 5.26
N ASP A 63 -27.03 -9.37 6.36
CA ASP A 63 -28.19 -9.48 7.25
C ASP A 63 -28.44 -8.11 7.88
N SER A 64 -29.71 -7.68 7.83
CA SER A 64 -30.19 -6.39 8.32
C SER A 64 -30.36 -6.34 9.84
N SER A 65 -30.04 -7.44 10.54
CA SER A 65 -30.08 -7.52 12.00
C SER A 65 -28.71 -7.13 12.59
N PRO A 66 -28.66 -6.32 13.67
CA PRO A 66 -27.41 -6.07 14.38
C PRO A 66 -26.85 -7.41 14.90
N ASP A 67 -25.74 -7.83 14.31
CA ASP A 67 -25.06 -9.08 14.60
C ASP A 67 -23.80 -8.80 15.41
N LEU A 68 -23.88 -9.00 16.72
CA LEU A 68 -22.74 -8.84 17.64
C LEU A 68 -21.71 -9.98 17.52
N SER A 69 -21.98 -11.02 16.74
CA SER A 69 -21.04 -12.14 16.58
C SER A 69 -19.70 -11.68 16.01
N LEU A 70 -19.71 -10.73 15.05
CA LEU A 70 -18.47 -10.16 14.51
C LEU A 70 -17.70 -9.37 15.57
N TRP A 71 -18.40 -8.65 16.44
CA TRP A 71 -17.76 -7.93 17.54
C TRP A 71 -17.01 -8.90 18.46
N GLU A 72 -17.62 -10.03 18.79
CA GLU A 72 -17.00 -11.08 19.61
C GLU A 72 -15.77 -11.70 18.90
N GLU A 73 -15.87 -11.94 17.59
CA GLU A 73 -14.75 -12.44 16.77
C GLU A 73 -13.61 -11.42 16.62
N MET A 74 -13.93 -10.11 16.63
CA MET A 74 -12.98 -9.03 16.43
C MET A 74 -12.38 -8.48 17.72
N ALA A 75 -13.04 -8.68 18.86
CA ALA A 75 -12.54 -8.25 20.17
C ALA A 75 -11.09 -8.71 20.47
N PRO A 76 -10.68 -9.97 20.16
CA PRO A 76 -9.28 -10.38 20.30
C PRO A 76 -8.32 -9.55 19.46
N VAL A 77 -8.68 -9.26 18.20
CA VAL A 77 -7.82 -8.50 17.28
C VAL A 77 -7.71 -7.03 17.71
N ILE A 78 -8.80 -6.44 18.18
CA ILE A 78 -8.81 -5.08 18.74
C ILE A 78 -7.92 -5.03 19.98
N ARG A 79 -8.08 -6.00 20.90
CA ARG A 79 -7.25 -6.11 22.11
C ARG A 79 -5.78 -6.23 21.74
N ASP A 80 -5.42 -7.14 20.85
CA ASP A 80 -4.02 -7.38 20.46
C ASP A 80 -3.43 -6.14 19.77
N THR A 81 -4.21 -5.47 18.92
CA THR A 81 -3.86 -4.18 18.32
C THR A 81 -3.53 -3.12 19.39
N VAL A 82 -4.40 -2.96 20.39
CA VAL A 82 -4.19 -2.01 21.50
C VAL A 82 -2.98 -2.42 22.37
N MET A 83 -2.76 -3.72 22.57
CA MET A 83 -1.60 -4.23 23.32
C MET A 83 -0.28 -3.92 22.60
N ASP A 84 -0.21 -4.11 21.28
CA ASP A 84 0.99 -3.83 20.49
C ASP A 84 1.33 -2.33 20.49
N VAL A 85 0.33 -1.47 20.37
CA VAL A 85 0.50 -0.02 20.48
C VAL A 85 1.00 0.37 21.87
N ASN A 86 0.39 -0.15 22.93
CA ASN A 86 0.80 0.15 24.30
C ASN A 86 2.21 -0.37 24.61
N ALA A 87 2.61 -1.51 24.04
CA ALA A 87 3.96 -2.02 24.19
C ALA A 87 5.00 -1.01 23.65
N LEU A 88 4.77 -0.43 22.47
CA LEU A 88 5.63 0.63 21.94
C LEU A 88 5.64 1.86 22.85
N LEU A 89 4.47 2.35 23.26
CA LEU A 89 4.37 3.53 24.14
C LEU A 89 5.13 3.34 25.46
N ASN A 90 5.07 2.14 26.05
CA ASN A 90 5.80 1.83 27.27
C ASN A 90 7.32 1.86 27.04
N VAL A 91 7.81 1.29 25.93
CA VAL A 91 9.24 1.36 25.58
C VAL A 91 9.69 2.81 25.42
N ILE A 92 8.91 3.67 24.75
CA ILE A 92 9.30 5.08 24.60
C ILE A 92 9.32 5.78 25.97
N ARG A 93 8.31 5.57 26.83
CA ARG A 93 8.27 6.14 28.20
C ARG A 93 9.46 5.72 29.05
N GLU A 94 9.83 4.45 29.00
CA GLU A 94 10.94 3.90 29.79
C GLU A 94 12.29 4.42 29.32
N GLN A 95 12.50 4.51 28.00
CA GLN A 95 13.78 4.94 27.45
C GLN A 95 13.92 6.47 27.39
N PHE A 96 12.82 7.19 27.22
CA PHE A 96 12.76 8.65 27.13
C PHE A 96 11.65 9.17 28.06
N PRO A 97 11.87 9.21 29.37
CA PRO A 97 10.89 9.75 30.31
C PRO A 97 10.66 11.24 30.04
N ALA A 98 9.41 11.69 30.17
CA ALA A 98 9.08 13.10 30.03
C ALA A 98 9.88 13.91 31.05
N GLN A 99 10.72 14.83 30.55
CA GLN A 99 11.40 15.76 31.45
C GLN A 99 10.39 16.85 31.88
N PRO A 100 10.38 17.26 33.16
CA PRO A 100 9.57 18.39 33.58
C PRO A 100 9.94 19.62 32.73
N SER A 101 8.91 20.32 32.23
CA SER A 101 9.01 21.47 31.32
C SER A 101 10.21 22.35 31.63
N ALA A 102 11.10 22.48 30.65
CA ALA A 102 12.40 23.11 30.81
C ALA A 102 12.31 24.57 31.28
N GLY A 103 13.19 24.95 32.20
CA GLY A 103 13.37 26.33 32.63
C GLY A 103 14.06 27.19 31.57
N LEU A 104 14.27 28.46 31.91
CA LEU A 104 14.82 29.56 31.10
C LEU A 104 16.08 29.22 30.25
N ALA A 105 16.83 28.16 30.59
CA ALA A 105 18.02 27.71 29.89
C ALA A 105 17.76 27.08 28.52
N ASP A 106 16.63 26.39 28.31
CA ASP A 106 16.28 25.82 27.00
C ASP A 106 15.71 26.86 26.04
N ILE A 107 15.03 27.89 26.56
CA ILE A 107 14.59 29.07 25.78
C ILE A 107 15.79 29.81 25.18
N LEU A 108 16.92 29.89 25.91
CA LEU A 108 18.15 30.52 25.40
C LEU A 108 18.88 29.64 24.37
N ARG A 109 18.64 28.32 24.35
CA ARG A 109 19.21 27.39 23.36
C ARG A 109 18.47 27.46 22.01
N GLU A 110 17.18 27.80 22.01
CA GLU A 110 16.35 27.97 20.81
C GLU A 110 16.74 29.17 19.93
N VAL A 111 17.42 30.19 20.48
CA VAL A 111 17.75 31.43 19.75
C VAL A 111 19.02 31.30 18.88
N GLY A 112 19.83 30.24 19.07
CA GLY A 112 21.21 30.20 18.60
C GLY A 112 21.58 29.28 17.42
N GLY A 113 20.68 28.49 16.84
CA GLY A 113 21.09 27.56 15.78
C GLY A 113 19.94 26.86 15.05
N ALA A 114 20.16 26.56 13.77
CA ALA A 114 19.21 25.92 12.86
C ALA A 114 18.45 24.75 13.52
N ARG A 115 17.11 24.82 13.45
CA ARG A 115 16.16 23.85 14.03
C ARG A 115 16.36 22.44 13.47
N PHE A 116 17.30 21.67 14.03
CA PHE A 116 17.17 20.22 14.05
C PHE A 116 16.36 19.89 15.31
N GLN A 117 15.13 19.39 15.12
CA GLN A 117 14.29 18.95 16.23
C GLN A 117 15.03 17.85 17.00
N ASP A 118 15.10 17.98 18.32
CA ASP A 118 15.70 16.96 19.19
C ASP A 118 14.90 15.66 19.04
N PRO A 119 15.52 14.50 18.72
CA PRO A 119 14.82 13.22 18.65
C PRO A 119 13.97 12.92 19.89
N ALA A 120 14.37 13.39 21.08
CA ALA A 120 13.57 13.23 22.29
C ALA A 120 12.22 13.97 22.21
N THR A 121 12.19 15.17 21.60
CA THR A 121 10.96 15.95 21.41
C THR A 121 10.03 15.27 20.39
N LEU A 122 10.58 14.82 19.26
CA LEU A 122 9.85 14.06 18.24
C LEU A 122 9.21 12.79 18.82
N LEU A 123 9.94 12.08 19.69
CA LEU A 123 9.43 10.90 20.39
C LEU A 123 8.25 11.22 21.31
N GLN A 124 8.28 12.34 22.04
CA GLN A 124 7.16 12.74 22.91
C GLN A 124 5.93 13.20 22.13
N ASP A 125 6.13 13.93 21.03
CA ASP A 125 5.04 14.36 20.16
C ASP A 125 4.35 13.14 19.54
N ALA A 126 5.13 12.20 19.02
CA ALA A 126 4.61 10.94 18.50
C ALA A 126 3.86 10.15 19.58
N MET A 127 4.40 10.02 20.80
CA MET A 127 3.69 9.35 21.89
C MET A 127 2.33 9.98 22.19
N THR A 128 2.24 11.31 22.16
CA THR A 128 0.98 12.03 22.41
C THR A 128 -0.04 11.71 21.33
N GLN A 129 0.37 11.75 20.06
CA GLN A 129 -0.50 11.39 18.93
C GLN A 129 -0.95 9.93 18.98
N LEU A 130 -0.04 9.01 19.29
CA LEU A 130 -0.33 7.58 19.41
C LEU A 130 -1.30 7.31 20.56
N ALA A 131 -1.10 7.93 21.73
CA ALA A 131 -2.01 7.80 22.87
C ALA A 131 -3.41 8.35 22.57
N GLN A 132 -3.50 9.50 21.92
CA GLN A 132 -4.78 10.06 21.45
C GLN A 132 -5.50 9.11 20.47
N GLY A 133 -4.74 8.47 19.57
CA GLY A 133 -5.28 7.45 18.67
C GLY A 133 -5.95 6.29 19.41
N ILE A 134 -5.32 5.76 20.47
CA ILE A 134 -5.92 4.68 21.28
C ILE A 134 -7.21 5.15 21.93
N THR A 135 -7.24 6.37 22.48
CA THR A 135 -8.45 6.94 23.10
C THR A 135 -9.58 7.04 22.08
N GLN A 136 -9.30 7.55 20.88
CA GLN A 136 -10.27 7.66 19.79
C GLN A 136 -10.80 6.28 19.37
N LEU A 137 -9.92 5.28 19.26
CA LEU A 137 -10.35 3.90 19.00
C LEU A 137 -11.28 3.40 20.11
N GLY A 138 -10.91 3.61 21.38
CA GLY A 138 -11.73 3.22 22.52
C GLY A 138 -13.11 3.89 22.54
N GLU A 139 -13.21 5.14 22.10
CA GLU A 139 -14.48 5.86 21.92
C GLU A 139 -15.31 5.28 20.76
N ALA A 140 -14.68 5.02 19.61
CA ALA A 140 -15.34 4.40 18.45
C ALA A 140 -15.90 3.01 18.79
N MET A 141 -15.15 2.20 19.54
CA MET A 141 -15.58 0.86 19.97
C MET A 141 -16.72 0.87 20.99
N ARG A 142 -17.01 2.02 21.62
CA ARG A 142 -18.18 2.20 22.50
C ARG A 142 -19.40 2.72 21.75
N ASN A 143 -19.24 3.15 20.49
CA ASN A 143 -20.32 3.68 19.69
C ASN A 143 -21.14 2.53 19.06
N PRO A 144 -22.44 2.38 19.41
CA PRO A 144 -23.29 1.32 18.84
C PRO A 144 -23.33 1.33 17.32
N SER A 145 -23.29 2.50 16.67
CA SER A 145 -23.35 2.58 15.20
C SER A 145 -22.13 1.98 14.50
N VAL A 146 -20.99 1.92 15.19
CA VAL A 146 -19.74 1.34 14.68
C VAL A 146 -19.75 -0.17 14.88
N VAL A 147 -20.10 -0.63 16.07
CA VAL A 147 -20.06 -2.07 16.42
C VAL A 147 -21.22 -2.87 15.84
N SER A 148 -22.34 -2.21 15.48
CA SER A 148 -23.51 -2.87 14.89
C SER A 148 -23.37 -3.14 13.40
N ASP A 149 -22.55 -2.38 12.66
CA ASP A 149 -22.34 -2.56 11.23
C ASP A 149 -20.97 -3.19 10.95
N ARG A 150 -20.98 -4.38 10.34
CA ARG A 150 -19.79 -5.18 10.05
C ARG A 150 -18.73 -4.38 9.30
N TRP A 151 -19.11 -3.70 8.23
CA TRP A 151 -18.18 -3.00 7.36
C TRP A 151 -17.62 -1.74 7.99
N THR A 152 -18.41 -1.06 8.83
CA THR A 152 -17.98 0.09 9.63
C THR A 152 -16.95 -0.34 10.68
N LEU A 153 -17.20 -1.40 11.43
CA LEU A 153 -16.22 -1.94 12.38
C LEU A 153 -14.90 -2.31 11.70
N LEU A 154 -14.95 -3.04 10.58
CA LEU A 154 -13.74 -3.42 9.83
C LEU A 154 -13.00 -2.19 9.27
N ALA A 155 -13.74 -1.17 8.80
CA ALA A 155 -13.15 0.07 8.30
C ALA A 155 -12.43 0.85 9.40
N GLU A 156 -13.02 0.95 10.60
CA GLU A 156 -12.42 1.64 11.75
C GLU A 156 -11.12 0.95 12.20
N ILE A 157 -11.13 -0.38 12.34
CA ILE A 157 -9.93 -1.13 12.75
C ILE A 157 -8.83 -1.00 11.69
N GLN A 158 -9.18 -1.14 10.41
CA GLN A 158 -8.22 -1.01 9.31
C GLN A 158 -7.64 0.42 9.25
N SER A 159 -8.47 1.45 9.39
CA SER A 159 -8.05 2.85 9.39
C SER A 159 -7.12 3.15 10.57
N PHE A 160 -7.47 2.68 11.77
CA PHE A 160 -6.64 2.82 12.95
C PHE A 160 -5.26 2.19 12.76
N ARG A 161 -5.21 0.93 12.31
CA ARG A 161 -3.94 0.21 12.07
C ARG A 161 -3.07 0.90 11.02
N ALA A 162 -3.68 1.36 9.92
CA ALA A 162 -2.97 2.09 8.87
C ALA A 162 -2.39 3.41 9.39
N ARG A 163 -3.19 4.21 10.09
CA ARG A 163 -2.76 5.49 10.68
C ARG A 163 -1.66 5.28 11.71
N PHE A 164 -1.79 4.27 12.57
CA PHE A 164 -0.76 3.96 13.56
C PHE A 164 0.56 3.57 12.88
N ARG A 165 0.52 2.68 11.88
CA ARG A 165 1.71 2.30 11.11
C ARG A 165 2.38 3.51 10.49
N GLU A 166 1.61 4.39 9.85
CA GLU A 166 2.12 5.62 9.26
C GLU A 166 2.79 6.52 10.31
N GLN A 167 2.15 6.72 11.47
CA GLN A 167 2.72 7.52 12.57
C GLN A 167 4.03 6.93 13.09
N VAL A 168 4.12 5.61 13.28
CA VAL A 168 5.35 4.95 13.72
C VAL A 168 6.44 4.98 12.64
N SER A 169 6.08 4.82 11.37
CA SER A 169 7.00 4.96 10.25
C SER A 169 7.55 6.39 10.13
N ASN A 170 6.70 7.40 10.33
CA ASN A 170 7.10 8.81 10.35
C ASN A 170 8.03 9.09 11.52
N LEU A 171 7.70 8.57 12.72
CA LEU A 171 8.55 8.68 13.89
C LEU A 171 9.97 8.18 13.60
N VAL A 172 10.10 6.94 13.12
CA VAL A 172 11.41 6.34 12.82
C VAL A 172 12.17 7.15 11.75
N PHE A 173 11.47 7.60 10.71
CA PHE A 173 12.08 8.40 9.65
C PHE A 173 12.57 9.75 10.16
N GLU A 174 11.71 10.52 10.81
CA GLU A 174 12.02 11.87 11.31
C GLU A 174 13.15 11.84 12.33
N THR A 175 13.13 10.90 13.28
CA THR A 175 14.21 10.76 14.25
C THR A 175 15.50 10.25 13.61
N ALA A 176 15.46 9.42 12.56
CA ALA A 176 16.66 9.01 11.85
C ALA A 176 17.27 10.16 11.02
N SER A 177 16.42 11.01 10.44
CA SER A 177 16.83 12.16 9.62
C SER A 177 17.57 13.24 10.42
N THR A 178 17.45 13.27 11.75
CA THR A 178 18.26 14.19 12.57
C THR A 178 19.75 13.86 12.56
N PHE A 179 20.12 12.63 12.16
CA PHE A 179 21.52 12.18 12.12
C PHE A 179 22.15 12.29 10.72
N GLY A 180 21.40 12.73 9.71
CA GLY A 180 21.89 12.93 8.35
C GLY A 180 20.85 12.62 7.28
N GLU A 181 21.26 12.78 6.02
CA GLU A 181 20.41 12.46 4.88
C GLU A 181 20.14 10.95 4.79
N VAL A 182 18.87 10.60 4.85
CA VAL A 182 18.37 9.22 4.76
C VAL A 182 17.08 9.20 3.96
N THR A 183 16.81 8.08 3.30
CA THR A 183 15.51 7.84 2.64
C THR A 183 14.66 6.88 3.46
N ARG A 184 13.34 6.91 3.26
CA ARG A 184 12.42 5.98 3.95
C ARG A 184 12.75 4.52 3.67
N ALA A 185 13.15 4.19 2.44
CA ALA A 185 13.58 2.85 2.08
C ALA A 185 14.79 2.36 2.88
N GLN A 186 15.69 3.27 3.28
CA GLN A 186 16.86 2.91 4.06
C GLN A 186 16.55 2.71 5.55
N VAL A 187 15.63 3.48 6.12
CA VAL A 187 15.48 3.56 7.59
C VAL A 187 14.15 3.06 8.12
N VAL A 188 13.07 3.04 7.35
CA VAL A 188 11.75 2.65 7.86
C VAL A 188 11.57 1.12 7.73
N PRO A 189 11.41 0.39 8.85
CA PRO A 189 11.16 -1.05 8.80
C PRO A 189 9.89 -1.37 8.02
N GLY A 190 9.94 -2.37 7.14
CA GLY A 190 8.78 -2.82 6.35
C GLY A 190 8.39 -1.91 5.18
N HIS A 191 9.10 -0.80 4.93
CA HIS A 191 8.77 0.13 3.84
C HIS A 191 8.74 -0.54 2.47
N GLU A 192 9.72 -1.38 2.14
CA GLU A 192 9.74 -2.10 0.85
C GLU A 192 8.54 -3.03 0.68
N ALA A 193 8.13 -3.71 1.76
CA ALA A 193 6.97 -4.59 1.74
C ALA A 193 5.68 -3.79 1.51
N GLU A 194 5.56 -2.61 2.13
CA GLU A 194 4.43 -1.70 1.93
C GLU A 194 4.36 -1.14 0.51
N VAL A 195 5.49 -0.68 -0.03
CA VAL A 195 5.60 -0.24 -1.43
C VAL A 195 5.18 -1.37 -2.37
N LYS A 196 5.72 -2.58 -2.15
CA LYS A 196 5.38 -3.76 -2.97
C LYS A 196 3.90 -4.11 -2.90
N ALA A 197 3.29 -4.04 -1.71
CA ALA A 197 1.85 -4.28 -1.54
C ALA A 197 1.03 -3.22 -2.29
N ALA A 198 1.39 -1.94 -2.18
CA ALA A 198 0.69 -0.85 -2.86
C ALA A 198 0.80 -0.94 -4.40
N VAL A 199 2.00 -1.22 -4.92
CA VAL A 199 2.24 -1.47 -6.35
C VAL A 199 1.43 -2.67 -6.84
N THR A 200 1.36 -3.74 -6.05
CA THR A 200 0.55 -4.93 -6.38
C THR A 200 -0.94 -4.61 -6.44
N VAL A 201 -1.47 -3.86 -5.47
CA VAL A 201 -2.88 -3.41 -5.49
C VAL A 201 -3.15 -2.62 -6.76
N ARG A 202 -2.33 -1.60 -7.04
CA ARG A 202 -2.45 -0.78 -8.23
C ARG A 202 -2.48 -1.61 -9.51
N ALA A 203 -1.50 -2.50 -9.68
CA ALA A 203 -1.37 -3.29 -10.90
C ALA A 203 -2.58 -4.20 -11.14
N ILE A 204 -3.04 -4.90 -10.10
CA ILE A 204 -4.18 -5.82 -10.22
C ILE A 204 -5.49 -5.05 -10.42
N THR A 205 -5.66 -3.90 -9.78
CA THR A 205 -6.82 -3.01 -10.01
C THR A 205 -6.86 -2.52 -11.46
N ALA A 206 -5.72 -2.14 -12.03
CA ALA A 206 -5.64 -1.73 -13.44
C ALA A 206 -5.97 -2.89 -14.40
N ASP A 207 -5.49 -4.10 -14.10
CA ASP A 207 -5.84 -5.29 -14.87
C ASP A 207 -7.34 -5.62 -14.78
N LEU A 208 -7.95 -5.51 -13.60
CA LEU A 208 -9.38 -5.68 -13.41
C LEU A 208 -10.15 -4.64 -14.24
N GLY A 209 -9.78 -3.36 -14.17
CA GLY A 209 -10.44 -2.30 -14.96
C GLY A 209 -10.39 -2.58 -16.45
N ARG A 210 -9.24 -3.06 -16.96
CA ARG A 210 -9.12 -3.48 -18.36
C ARG A 210 -10.02 -4.66 -18.70
N ILE A 211 -10.10 -5.67 -17.83
CA ILE A 211 -10.97 -6.85 -18.02
C ILE A 211 -12.43 -6.42 -18.06
N LEU A 212 -12.86 -5.57 -17.12
CA LEU A 212 -14.23 -5.07 -17.04
C LEU A 212 -14.60 -4.19 -18.23
N THR A 213 -13.71 -3.31 -18.69
CA THR A 213 -13.94 -2.53 -19.92
C THR A 213 -14.14 -3.44 -21.13
N ALA A 214 -13.34 -4.51 -21.26
CA ALA A 214 -13.51 -5.49 -22.32
C ALA A 214 -14.84 -6.26 -22.18
N ARG A 215 -15.22 -6.64 -20.94
CA ARG A 215 -16.47 -7.32 -20.66
C ARG A 215 -17.69 -6.44 -20.93
N HIS A 216 -17.63 -5.17 -20.56
CA HIS A 216 -18.66 -4.17 -20.84
C HIS A 216 -18.95 -4.08 -22.35
N ASN A 217 -17.91 -3.99 -23.18
CA ASN A 217 -18.06 -3.96 -24.63
C ASN A 217 -18.68 -5.26 -25.17
N LYS A 218 -18.25 -6.42 -24.67
CA LYS A 218 -18.82 -7.72 -25.06
C LYS A 218 -20.30 -7.85 -24.69
N VAL A 219 -20.71 -7.40 -23.50
CA VAL A 219 -22.12 -7.43 -23.08
C VAL A 219 -22.96 -6.48 -23.92
N ARG A 220 -22.42 -5.30 -24.27
CA ARG A 220 -23.12 -4.31 -25.10
C ARG A 220 -23.46 -4.87 -26.48
N GLU A 221 -22.56 -5.66 -27.04
CA GLU A 221 -22.66 -6.27 -28.36
C GLU A 221 -23.24 -7.70 -28.31
N ALA A 222 -23.60 -8.21 -27.11
CA ALA A 222 -24.09 -9.57 -26.95
C ALA A 222 -25.52 -9.73 -27.50
N GLU A 223 -25.73 -10.86 -28.19
CA GLU A 223 -27.03 -11.39 -28.51
C GLU A 223 -27.72 -11.98 -27.26
N PRO A 224 -29.05 -12.10 -27.23
CA PRO A 224 -29.80 -12.60 -26.06
C PRO A 224 -29.32 -13.94 -25.52
N GLU A 225 -28.90 -14.84 -26.40
CA GLU A 225 -28.37 -16.18 -26.09
C GLU A 225 -27.00 -16.17 -25.39
N ASP A 226 -26.21 -15.11 -25.58
CA ASP A 226 -24.87 -14.98 -25.00
C ASP A 226 -24.85 -14.23 -23.66
N VAL A 227 -25.97 -13.62 -23.25
CA VAL A 227 -26.02 -12.76 -22.05
C VAL A 227 -25.72 -13.57 -20.79
N GLN A 228 -26.29 -14.77 -20.67
CA GLN A 228 -26.04 -15.65 -19.53
C GLN A 228 -24.57 -16.06 -19.44
N TRP A 229 -23.96 -16.43 -20.58
CA TRP A 229 -22.54 -16.77 -20.64
C TRP A 229 -21.67 -15.59 -20.20
N ASN A 230 -21.99 -14.37 -20.65
CA ASN A 230 -21.26 -13.18 -20.22
C ASN A 230 -21.39 -12.90 -18.72
N ALA A 231 -22.57 -13.14 -18.11
CA ALA A 231 -22.76 -13.02 -16.67
C ALA A 231 -21.91 -14.06 -15.89
N GLN A 232 -21.85 -15.30 -16.35
CA GLN A 232 -21.02 -16.35 -15.75
C GLN A 232 -19.51 -16.06 -15.86
N GLN A 233 -19.08 -15.50 -17.00
CA GLN A 233 -17.70 -15.07 -17.17
C GLN A 233 -17.35 -13.91 -16.24
N LEU A 234 -18.23 -12.93 -16.11
CA LEU A 234 -18.05 -11.82 -15.16
C LEU A 234 -17.95 -12.33 -13.72
N GLN A 235 -18.81 -13.28 -13.32
CA GLN A 235 -18.73 -13.92 -12.01
C GLN A 235 -17.37 -14.59 -11.80
N THR A 236 -16.89 -15.34 -12.80
CA THR A 236 -15.59 -16.02 -12.76
C THR A 236 -14.43 -15.02 -12.63
N GLU A 237 -14.47 -13.92 -13.39
CA GLU A 237 -13.49 -12.83 -13.34
C GLU A 237 -13.47 -12.18 -11.94
N MET A 238 -14.64 -11.94 -11.34
CA MET A 238 -14.76 -11.39 -10.00
C MET A 238 -14.31 -12.36 -8.90
N ASP A 239 -14.60 -13.65 -9.04
CA ASP A 239 -14.15 -14.69 -8.11
C ASP A 239 -12.64 -14.91 -8.19
N ALA A 240 -12.05 -14.75 -9.38
CA ALA A 240 -10.60 -14.73 -9.54
C ALA A 240 -9.99 -13.51 -8.84
N PHE A 241 -10.59 -12.32 -9.01
CA PHE A 241 -10.13 -11.11 -8.33
C PHE A 241 -10.18 -11.23 -6.80
N GLY A 242 -11.26 -11.78 -6.24
CA GLY A 242 -11.41 -12.01 -4.80
C GLY A 242 -10.33 -12.91 -4.17
N ARG A 243 -9.60 -13.68 -4.98
CA ARG A 243 -8.49 -14.55 -4.53
C ARG A 243 -7.11 -13.90 -4.64
N THR A 244 -7.04 -12.68 -5.18
CA THR A 244 -5.76 -11.98 -5.37
C THR A 244 -5.24 -11.32 -4.10
N ALA A 245 -3.93 -11.05 -4.07
CA ALA A 245 -3.33 -10.27 -2.99
C ALA A 245 -3.85 -8.82 -2.94
N ALA A 246 -4.23 -8.25 -4.09
CA ALA A 246 -4.80 -6.90 -4.13
C ALA A 246 -6.12 -6.81 -3.37
N TYR A 247 -7.00 -7.80 -3.56
CA TYR A 247 -8.28 -7.85 -2.84
C TYR A 247 -8.07 -7.85 -1.33
N ARG A 248 -7.10 -8.60 -0.81
CA ARG A 248 -6.78 -8.62 0.64
C ARG A 248 -6.45 -7.23 1.19
N ASN A 249 -5.78 -6.40 0.39
CA ASN A 249 -5.29 -5.08 0.75
C ASN A 249 -6.25 -3.92 0.40
N LEU A 250 -7.46 -4.23 -0.08
CA LEU A 250 -8.50 -3.21 -0.29
C LEU A 250 -9.08 -2.71 1.03
N ARG A 251 -9.64 -1.49 0.99
CA ARG A 251 -10.36 -0.93 2.14
C ARG A 251 -11.63 -1.75 2.39
N ALA A 252 -12.05 -1.87 3.64
CA ALA A 252 -13.27 -2.58 4.01
C ALA A 252 -14.49 -2.07 3.22
N GLN A 253 -14.65 -0.75 3.06
CA GLN A 253 -15.75 -0.17 2.27
C GLN A 253 -15.67 -0.53 0.77
N ASP A 254 -14.46 -0.59 0.20
CA ASP A 254 -14.29 -1.02 -1.19
C ASP A 254 -14.67 -2.51 -1.34
N LYS A 255 -14.29 -3.35 -0.38
CA LYS A 255 -14.64 -4.77 -0.34
C LYS A 255 -16.15 -4.99 -0.23
N ARG A 256 -16.84 -4.21 0.62
CA ARG A 256 -18.30 -4.21 0.74
C ARG A 256 -18.95 -4.09 -0.63
N HIS A 257 -18.58 -3.05 -1.36
CA HIS A 257 -19.16 -2.76 -2.66
C HIS A 257 -18.90 -3.89 -3.67
N ILE A 258 -17.69 -4.48 -3.64
CA ILE A 258 -17.36 -5.65 -4.47
C ILE A 258 -18.20 -6.87 -4.11
N VAL A 259 -18.40 -7.15 -2.83
CA VAL A 259 -19.23 -8.28 -2.36
C VAL A 259 -20.70 -8.08 -2.80
N GLU A 260 -21.24 -6.88 -2.64
CA GLU A 260 -22.59 -6.52 -3.08
C GLU A 260 -22.76 -6.70 -4.60
N MET A 261 -21.83 -6.18 -5.40
CA MET A 261 -21.85 -6.36 -6.86
C MET A 261 -21.67 -7.83 -7.27
N ARG A 262 -20.81 -8.60 -6.58
CA ARG A 262 -20.63 -10.03 -6.84
C ARG A 262 -21.90 -10.82 -6.59
N ALA A 263 -22.66 -10.49 -5.55
CA ALA A 263 -23.95 -11.13 -5.27
C ALA A 263 -24.94 -10.88 -6.42
N GLU A 264 -25.00 -9.64 -6.92
CA GLU A 264 -25.88 -9.27 -8.02
C GLU A 264 -25.47 -9.93 -9.35
N VAL A 265 -24.16 -9.97 -9.66
CA VAL A 265 -23.64 -10.72 -10.81
C VAL A 265 -23.97 -12.21 -10.69
N GLY A 266 -23.78 -12.80 -9.51
CA GLY A 266 -24.10 -14.20 -9.25
C GLY A 266 -25.58 -14.50 -9.46
N ARG A 267 -26.48 -13.60 -9.06
CA ARG A 267 -27.93 -13.69 -9.31
C ARG A 267 -28.23 -13.71 -10.82
N LEU A 268 -27.60 -12.84 -11.60
CA LEU A 268 -27.78 -12.81 -13.06
C LEU A 268 -27.18 -14.04 -13.76
N ALA A 269 -26.06 -14.57 -13.27
CA ALA A 269 -25.36 -15.70 -13.89
C ALA A 269 -26.14 -17.03 -13.84
N ILE A 270 -27.00 -17.20 -12.83
CA ILE A 270 -27.83 -18.41 -12.67
C ILE A 270 -29.19 -18.31 -13.37
N LEU A 271 -29.60 -17.11 -13.81
CA LEU A 271 -30.85 -16.96 -14.55
C LEU A 271 -30.69 -17.52 -15.98
N PRO A 272 -31.65 -18.29 -16.50
CA PRO A 272 -31.55 -18.89 -17.83
C PRO A 272 -31.67 -17.88 -18.98
N ASN A 273 -32.22 -16.69 -18.74
CA ASN A 273 -32.32 -15.60 -19.72
C ASN A 273 -32.22 -14.25 -18.99
N PRO A 274 -31.03 -13.86 -18.50
CA PRO A 274 -30.87 -12.60 -17.80
C PRO A 274 -31.06 -11.42 -18.77
N SER A 275 -31.62 -10.32 -18.26
CA SER A 275 -31.76 -9.08 -19.02
C SER A 275 -30.38 -8.52 -19.37
N ARG A 276 -30.13 -8.25 -20.67
CA ARG A 276 -28.92 -7.56 -21.11
C ARG A 276 -28.78 -6.18 -20.48
N GLN A 277 -29.90 -5.47 -20.27
CA GLN A 277 -29.90 -4.15 -19.64
C GLN A 277 -29.46 -4.22 -18.17
N ASP A 278 -29.92 -5.24 -17.44
CA ASP A 278 -29.54 -5.43 -16.03
C ASP A 278 -28.06 -5.78 -15.93
N LEU A 279 -27.55 -6.68 -16.78
CA LEU A 279 -26.13 -7.02 -16.82
C LEU A 279 -25.27 -5.82 -17.22
N LEU A 280 -25.69 -5.03 -18.20
CA LEU A 280 -24.97 -3.80 -18.58
C LEU A 280 -24.90 -2.80 -17.44
N LYS A 281 -25.99 -2.61 -16.70
CA LYS A 281 -26.02 -1.72 -15.54
C LYS A 281 -24.97 -2.14 -14.51
N VAL A 282 -24.98 -3.42 -14.12
CA VAL A 282 -24.06 -3.97 -13.11
C VAL A 282 -22.61 -3.88 -13.58
N VAL A 283 -22.32 -4.24 -14.83
CA VAL A 283 -20.97 -4.16 -15.39
C VAL A 283 -20.49 -2.71 -15.48
N SER A 284 -21.36 -1.76 -15.83
CA SER A 284 -21.02 -0.34 -15.91
C SER A 284 -20.74 0.26 -14.53
N GLU A 285 -21.54 -0.10 -13.52
CA GLU A 285 -21.32 0.32 -12.13
C GLU A 285 -19.99 -0.23 -11.60
N LEU A 286 -19.70 -1.50 -11.88
CA LEU A 286 -18.45 -2.16 -11.51
C LEU A 286 -17.23 -1.57 -12.23
N ASP A 287 -17.31 -1.27 -13.52
CA ASP A 287 -16.24 -0.59 -14.27
C ASP A 287 -15.97 0.81 -13.70
N ALA A 288 -17.03 1.58 -13.42
CA ALA A 288 -16.91 2.90 -12.80
C ALA A 288 -16.27 2.84 -11.40
N PHE A 289 -16.69 1.87 -10.58
CA PHE A 289 -16.11 1.64 -9.26
C PHE A 289 -14.63 1.28 -9.33
N VAL A 290 -14.24 0.35 -10.21
CA VAL A 290 -12.83 -0.07 -10.34
C VAL A 290 -11.97 1.06 -10.90
N ARG A 291 -12.50 1.92 -11.78
CA ARG A 291 -11.81 3.17 -12.16
C ARG A 291 -11.64 4.09 -10.95
N GLY A 292 -12.63 4.18 -10.07
CA GLY A 292 -12.53 4.92 -8.80
C GLY A 292 -11.42 4.41 -7.87
N LEU A 293 -11.12 3.10 -7.89
CA LEU A 293 -10.01 2.53 -7.13
C LEU A 293 -8.63 3.04 -7.59
N SER A 294 -8.53 3.68 -8.76
CA SER A 294 -7.30 4.38 -9.19
C SER A 294 -6.85 5.46 -8.21
N ALA A 295 -7.72 5.92 -7.30
CA ALA A 295 -7.37 6.76 -6.16
C ALA A 295 -6.25 6.16 -5.29
N VAL A 296 -5.99 4.84 -5.36
CA VAL A 296 -4.81 4.21 -4.76
C VAL A 296 -3.50 4.91 -5.16
N ASN A 297 -3.42 5.47 -6.39
CA ASN A 297 -2.26 6.22 -6.88
C ASN A 297 -1.96 7.49 -6.07
N GLN A 298 -2.91 7.99 -5.29
CA GLN A 298 -2.75 9.18 -4.45
C GLN A 298 -2.17 8.84 -3.06
N ARG A 299 -1.89 7.57 -2.77
CA ARG A 299 -1.21 7.19 -1.53
C ARG A 299 0.20 7.75 -1.52
N GLN A 300 0.59 8.40 -0.43
CA GLN A 300 1.89 9.04 -0.28
C GLN A 300 3.07 8.10 -0.59
N VAL A 301 2.97 6.82 -0.17
CA VAL A 301 3.99 5.80 -0.44
C VAL A 301 4.20 5.57 -1.94
N LEU A 302 3.13 5.59 -2.74
CA LEU A 302 3.22 5.45 -4.20
C LEU A 302 3.71 6.73 -4.87
N ILE A 303 3.30 7.90 -4.39
CA ILE A 303 3.78 9.19 -4.93
C ILE A 303 5.31 9.28 -4.82
N ILE A 304 5.86 8.98 -3.64
CA ILE A 304 7.32 9.01 -3.42
C ILE A 304 8.02 7.97 -4.30
N HIS A 305 7.55 6.72 -4.25
CA HIS A 305 8.11 5.63 -5.05
C HIS A 305 8.07 5.94 -6.56
N ASP A 306 6.96 6.46 -7.07
CA ASP A 306 6.78 6.72 -8.49
C ASP A 306 7.70 7.84 -8.97
N ARG A 307 7.96 8.86 -8.15
CA ARG A 307 8.95 9.91 -8.44
C ARG A 307 10.36 9.34 -8.57
N GLU A 308 10.75 8.44 -7.67
CA GLU A 308 12.06 7.77 -7.71
C GLU A 308 12.21 6.89 -8.95
N VAL A 309 11.20 6.09 -9.27
CA VAL A 309 11.19 5.21 -10.45
C VAL A 309 11.19 6.04 -11.73
N TRP A 310 10.37 7.10 -11.80
CA TRP A 310 10.32 8.02 -12.93
C TRP A 310 11.69 8.65 -13.21
N ALA A 311 12.35 9.19 -12.19
CA ALA A 311 13.68 9.78 -12.32
C ALA A 311 14.72 8.75 -12.77
N SER A 312 14.70 7.55 -12.16
CA SER A 312 15.60 6.45 -12.50
C SER A 312 15.42 5.96 -13.94
N CYS A 313 14.17 5.88 -14.43
CA CYS A 313 13.87 5.54 -15.81
C CYS A 313 14.31 6.66 -16.77
N GLY A 314 14.06 7.92 -16.43
CA GLY A 314 14.48 9.08 -17.22
C GLY A 314 15.98 9.08 -17.50
N VAL A 315 16.81 8.92 -16.46
CA VAL A 315 18.27 8.84 -16.58
C VAL A 315 18.71 7.67 -17.45
N LYS A 316 18.10 6.49 -17.30
CA LYS A 316 18.45 5.31 -18.13
C LYS A 316 18.10 5.53 -19.61
N LEU A 317 16.95 6.14 -19.90
CA LEU A 317 16.52 6.39 -21.27
C LEU A 317 17.33 7.48 -21.95
N GLU A 318 17.70 8.53 -21.23
CA GLU A 318 18.61 9.55 -21.75
C GLU A 318 19.97 8.94 -22.12
N ARG A 319 20.54 8.12 -21.24
CA ARG A 319 21.79 7.39 -21.53
C ARG A 319 21.63 6.41 -22.68
N ALA A 320 20.52 5.70 -22.78
CA ALA A 320 20.23 4.81 -23.89
C ALA A 320 20.22 5.60 -25.21
N LEU A 321 19.54 6.74 -25.25
CA LEU A 321 19.46 7.59 -26.44
C LEU A 321 20.84 8.11 -26.87
N MET A 322 21.70 8.50 -25.92
CA MET A 322 23.08 8.93 -26.21
C MET A 322 23.93 7.81 -26.83
N LEU A 323 23.68 6.56 -26.45
CA LEU A 323 24.41 5.38 -26.94
C LEU A 323 23.79 4.76 -28.19
N SER A 324 22.62 5.21 -28.66
CA SER A 324 21.85 4.50 -29.69
C SER A 324 22.58 4.38 -31.03
N ASP A 325 23.43 5.35 -31.37
CA ASP A 325 24.21 5.36 -32.62
C ASP A 325 25.62 4.78 -32.46
N SER A 326 26.19 4.80 -31.24
CA SER A 326 27.58 4.42 -30.98
C SER A 326 27.73 3.01 -30.39
N ASP A 327 26.77 2.57 -29.58
CA ASP A 327 26.76 1.28 -28.89
C ASP A 327 25.31 0.78 -28.73
N ALA A 328 24.76 0.25 -29.83
CA ALA A 328 23.39 -0.26 -29.86
C ALA A 328 23.13 -1.38 -28.82
N PRO A 329 24.03 -2.35 -28.59
CA PRO A 329 23.85 -3.34 -27.52
C PRO A 329 23.73 -2.72 -26.12
N ALA A 330 24.56 -1.75 -25.75
CA ALA A 330 24.47 -1.09 -24.45
C ALA A 330 23.18 -0.25 -24.33
N SER A 331 22.82 0.48 -25.39
CA SER A 331 21.56 1.22 -25.46
C SER A 331 20.33 0.31 -25.27
N ALA A 332 20.28 -0.84 -25.96
CA ALA A 332 19.18 -1.79 -25.85
C ALA A 332 19.06 -2.39 -24.45
N ARG A 333 20.18 -2.64 -23.76
CA ARG A 333 20.19 -3.08 -22.36
C ARG A 333 19.62 -2.02 -21.42
N LEU A 334 20.04 -0.75 -21.56
CA LEU A 334 19.53 0.35 -20.75
C LEU A 334 18.02 0.56 -20.96
N LEU A 335 17.53 0.45 -22.20
CA LEU A 335 16.09 0.45 -22.51
C LEU A 335 15.37 -0.68 -21.78
N ALA A 336 15.89 -1.90 -21.84
CA ALA A 336 15.30 -3.06 -21.17
C ALA A 336 15.29 -2.88 -19.63
N GLU A 337 16.37 -2.38 -19.03
CA GLU A 337 16.45 -2.08 -17.60
C GLU A 337 15.46 -0.99 -17.18
N ALA A 338 15.31 0.06 -18.00
CA ALA A 338 14.31 1.10 -17.78
C ALA A 338 12.88 0.53 -17.84
N ALA A 339 12.60 -0.36 -18.80
CA ALA A 339 11.30 -0.99 -18.95
C ALA A 339 10.98 -1.98 -17.82
N VAL A 340 11.98 -2.66 -17.27
CA VAL A 340 11.85 -3.50 -16.06
C VAL A 340 11.56 -2.63 -14.84
N SER A 341 12.31 -1.53 -14.66
CA SER A 341 12.10 -0.59 -13.56
C SER A 341 10.68 0.00 -13.61
N ALA A 342 10.23 0.44 -14.79
CA ALA A 342 8.91 1.03 -14.98
C ALA A 342 7.76 0.02 -14.82
N GLN A 343 8.00 -1.28 -14.72
CA GLN A 343 6.92 -2.23 -14.39
C GLN A 343 6.28 -1.92 -13.04
N SER A 344 7.02 -1.30 -12.12
CA SER A 344 6.44 -0.87 -10.86
C SER A 344 5.44 0.28 -11.04
N LEU A 345 5.50 1.07 -12.13
CA LEU A 345 4.53 2.13 -12.48
C LEU A 345 3.26 1.61 -13.15
N TYR A 346 3.15 0.30 -13.41
CA TYR A 346 1.97 -0.29 -14.03
C TYR A 346 0.71 0.01 -13.22
N GLY A 347 -0.35 0.45 -13.90
CA GLY A 347 -1.61 0.93 -13.35
C GLY A 347 -1.66 2.44 -13.07
N ARG A 348 -0.62 3.20 -13.43
CA ARG A 348 -0.62 4.67 -13.33
C ARG A 348 -1.33 5.34 -14.51
N ALA A 349 -1.14 4.82 -15.73
CA ALA A 349 -1.72 5.37 -16.96
C ALA A 349 -1.93 4.25 -18.00
N SER A 350 -3.07 4.27 -18.69
CA SER A 350 -3.46 3.20 -19.63
C SER A 350 -2.49 3.01 -20.80
N ASP A 351 -1.93 4.10 -21.31
CA ASP A 351 -1.05 4.07 -22.49
C ASP A 351 0.33 3.54 -22.11
N MET A 352 0.82 3.91 -20.93
CA MET A 352 2.00 3.30 -20.32
C MET A 352 1.78 1.81 -20.08
N ASP A 353 0.60 1.41 -19.56
CA ASP A 353 0.27 0.00 -19.32
C ASP A 353 0.21 -0.83 -20.61
N ALA A 354 -0.25 -0.23 -21.71
CA ALA A 354 -0.22 -0.86 -23.03
C ALA A 354 1.22 -1.08 -23.51
N PHE A 355 2.08 -0.06 -23.38
CA PHE A 355 3.50 -0.16 -23.71
C PHE A 355 4.21 -1.21 -22.85
N LEU A 356 4.06 -1.18 -21.52
CA LEU A 356 4.72 -2.09 -20.59
C LEU A 356 4.31 -3.55 -20.82
N ARG A 357 3.04 -3.82 -21.19
CA ARG A 357 2.59 -5.17 -21.57
C ARG A 357 3.23 -5.66 -22.87
N LYS A 358 3.40 -4.78 -23.85
CA LYS A 358 4.11 -5.12 -25.10
C LYS A 358 5.60 -5.38 -24.80
N ALA A 359 6.23 -4.51 -24.01
CA ALA A 359 7.61 -4.62 -23.58
C ALA A 359 7.92 -5.96 -22.87
N ARG A 360 7.00 -6.48 -22.03
CA ARG A 360 7.18 -7.80 -21.38
C ARG A 360 7.30 -8.98 -22.36
N LYS A 361 6.73 -8.85 -23.56
CA LYS A 361 6.72 -9.90 -24.60
C LYS A 361 7.79 -9.70 -25.66
N GLN A 362 8.34 -8.49 -25.77
CA GLN A 362 9.30 -8.10 -26.79
C GLN A 362 10.73 -8.18 -26.21
N PRO A 363 11.71 -8.74 -26.93
CA PRO A 363 13.09 -8.77 -26.47
C PRO A 363 13.75 -7.39 -26.64
N LEU A 364 13.41 -6.43 -25.77
CA LEU A 364 13.90 -5.04 -25.86
C LEU A 364 15.43 -4.94 -25.91
N ALA A 365 16.13 -5.84 -25.22
CA ALA A 365 17.60 -5.91 -25.20
C ALA A 365 18.23 -6.34 -26.54
N GLN A 366 17.43 -6.74 -27.52
CA GLN A 366 17.87 -7.17 -28.86
C GLN A 366 17.50 -6.15 -29.95
N LEU A 367 16.85 -5.04 -29.58
CA LEU A 367 16.51 -3.99 -30.54
C LEU A 367 17.75 -3.28 -31.06
N VAL A 368 17.72 -2.87 -32.33
CA VAL A 368 18.83 -2.19 -33.01
C VAL A 368 18.32 -1.10 -33.94
N GLY A 369 19.21 -0.15 -34.26
CA GLY A 369 18.98 0.85 -35.30
C GLY A 369 17.75 1.74 -35.05
N PRO A 370 16.96 2.06 -36.08
CA PRO A 370 15.82 2.98 -35.97
C PRO A 370 14.72 2.49 -35.00
N GLU A 371 14.50 1.18 -34.88
CA GLU A 371 13.48 0.63 -33.98
C GLU A 371 13.85 0.87 -32.51
N LEU A 372 15.14 0.73 -32.16
CA LEU A 372 15.64 1.02 -30.82
C LEU A 372 15.40 2.49 -30.44
N ARG A 373 15.81 3.42 -31.32
CA ARG A 373 15.62 4.87 -31.10
C ARG A 373 14.13 5.22 -30.96
N ALA A 374 13.30 4.77 -31.90
CA ALA A 374 11.86 5.03 -31.85
C ALA A 374 11.22 4.48 -30.57
N THR A 375 11.65 3.30 -30.10
CA THR A 375 11.13 2.72 -28.85
C THR A 375 11.55 3.53 -27.63
N ILE A 376 12.79 4.06 -27.59
CA ILE A 376 13.26 4.96 -26.52
C ILE A 376 12.42 6.25 -26.50
N GLU A 377 12.22 6.88 -27.66
CA GLU A 377 11.46 8.13 -27.78
C GLU A 377 10.00 7.97 -27.37
N VAL A 378 9.34 6.89 -27.81
CA VAL A 378 7.98 6.55 -27.37
C VAL A 378 7.92 6.38 -25.85
N PHE A 379 8.90 5.69 -25.27
CA PHE A 379 8.91 5.47 -23.82
C PHE A 379 9.17 6.77 -23.04
N GLN A 380 10.07 7.64 -23.52
CA GLN A 380 10.27 8.98 -22.95
C GLN A 380 8.98 9.82 -23.01
N GLY A 381 8.29 9.80 -24.16
CA GLY A 381 7.01 10.50 -24.32
C GLY A 381 5.95 10.02 -23.32
N LEU A 382 5.83 8.70 -23.14
CA LEU A 382 4.89 8.12 -22.17
C LEU A 382 5.27 8.46 -20.72
N LEU A 383 6.56 8.49 -20.36
CA LEU A 383 7.01 8.91 -19.03
C LEU A 383 6.74 10.39 -18.77
N ALA A 384 6.90 11.25 -19.77
CA ALA A 384 6.65 12.69 -19.65
C ALA A 384 5.17 13.03 -19.45
N GLN A 385 4.26 12.14 -19.90
CA GLN A 385 2.82 12.27 -19.70
C GLN A 385 2.34 11.80 -18.34
N LEU A 386 3.19 11.14 -17.55
CA LEU A 386 2.84 10.79 -16.18
C LEU A 386 2.79 12.06 -15.34
N ASP A 387 1.63 12.37 -14.79
CA ASP A 387 1.49 13.42 -13.79
C ASP A 387 2.12 12.89 -12.49
N VAL A 388 3.41 13.14 -12.29
CA VAL A 388 4.14 12.71 -11.07
C VAL A 388 4.30 13.86 -10.06
N MET A 389 3.69 15.02 -10.36
CA MET A 389 3.56 16.14 -9.42
C MET A 389 2.35 15.94 -8.54
#